data_AF-A0A090RR60-F1
#
_entry.id   AF-A0A090RR60-F1
#
_cell.length_a   1.000
_cell.length_b   1.000
_cell.length_c   1.000
_cell.angle_alpha   90.00
_cell.angle_beta   90.00
_cell.angle_gamma   90.00
#
_symmetry.space_group_name_H-M   'P 1'
#
loop_
_entity.id
_entity.type
_entity.pdbx_description
1 polymer ?
#
loop_
_entity_poly.entity_id
_entity_poly.type
_entity_poly.pdbx_seq_one_letter_code
_entity_poly.pdbx_strand_id
1 'polypeptide(L)'
;MSHGEDKSITHAILLAGNSLQSSLLKDSIEQKVPLKIRLVSPEKLYQSREAAFSHDTDYVIIDYSTIGKSEVSRYMEVIEGIDHYTKEILLNAPANIGHAEMLKWQNLVGVFYDSDTIDTLVNGFGRILDGELWMSRKLVYEYVHFYRRRQCAKTSPYYTKLTKREQQIIKLLGDGASNTEIADTLFVSENTVKAHLHNAFKKIKVKNRLQALLWVKNNVATSEFVQQ
;
A
#
# COMPACT_ATOMS: atom_id res chain seq x y z
N MET A 1 5.35 -40.15 -10.57
CA MET A 1 6.45 -40.06 -9.59
C MET A 1 6.42 -38.66 -9.01
N SER A 2 5.89 -38.53 -7.80
CA SER A 2 5.71 -37.27 -7.10
C SER A 2 7.06 -36.68 -6.72
N HIS A 3 7.40 -35.51 -7.28
CA HIS A 3 8.40 -34.65 -6.68
C HIS A 3 7.74 -33.98 -5.48
N GLY A 4 8.03 -34.47 -4.28
CA GLY A 4 7.77 -33.72 -3.06
C GLY A 4 8.73 -32.54 -3.05
N GLU A 5 8.25 -31.37 -3.47
CA GLU A 5 8.91 -30.12 -3.10
C GLU A 5 8.90 -30.05 -1.58
N ASP A 6 10.09 -29.96 -0.99
CA ASP A 6 10.26 -29.63 0.41
C ASP A 6 9.63 -28.24 0.61
N LYS A 7 8.40 -28.18 1.13
CA LYS A 7 7.69 -26.91 1.35
C LYS A 7 8.51 -26.11 2.36
N SER A 8 9.31 -25.17 1.86
CA SER A 8 10.04 -24.20 2.68
C SER A 8 9.08 -23.61 3.72
N ILE A 9 9.46 -23.67 4.99
CA ILE A 9 8.66 -23.13 6.08
C ILE A 9 8.51 -21.63 5.82
N THR A 10 7.27 -21.18 5.66
CA THR A 10 6.95 -19.77 5.49
C THR A 10 7.03 -19.06 6.83
N HIS A 11 7.60 -17.86 6.88
CA HIS A 11 7.73 -17.08 8.11
C HIS A 11 6.81 -15.86 8.11
N ALA A 12 6.13 -15.64 9.23
CA ALA A 12 5.27 -14.49 9.44
C ALA A 12 5.56 -13.82 10.79
N ILE A 13 5.31 -12.52 10.85
CA ILE A 13 5.14 -11.81 12.11
C ILE A 13 3.66 -11.55 12.35
N LEU A 14 3.21 -11.67 13.60
CA LEU A 14 1.89 -11.23 14.04
C LEU A 14 2.06 -10.01 14.92
N LEU A 15 1.64 -8.85 14.38
CA LEU A 15 1.57 -7.57 15.07
C LEU A 15 0.30 -7.53 15.91
N ALA A 16 0.48 -7.87 17.18
CA ALA A 16 -0.58 -7.89 18.18
C ALA A 16 0.01 -7.65 19.58
N GLY A 17 -0.83 -7.29 20.54
CA GLY A 17 -0.43 -7.27 21.95
C GLY A 17 0.00 -8.66 22.43
N ASN A 18 0.94 -8.71 23.38
CA ASN A 18 1.33 -9.94 24.06
C ASN A 18 0.19 -10.39 24.99
N SER A 19 -0.77 -11.13 24.44
CA SER A 19 -1.96 -11.64 25.13
C SER A 19 -2.09 -13.15 24.98
N LEU A 20 -2.83 -13.78 25.90
CA LEU A 20 -3.15 -15.22 25.81
C LEU A 20 -3.92 -15.53 24.51
N GLN A 21 -4.78 -14.62 24.07
CA GLN A 21 -5.54 -14.75 22.84
C GLN A 21 -4.61 -14.79 21.62
N SER A 22 -3.64 -13.89 21.54
CA SER A 22 -2.65 -13.83 20.45
C SER A 22 -1.80 -15.09 20.38
N SER A 23 -1.38 -15.62 21.53
CA SER A 23 -0.61 -16.88 21.58
C SER A 23 -1.43 -18.09 21.18
N LEU A 24 -2.67 -18.22 21.67
CA LEU A 24 -3.56 -19.33 21.30
C LEU A 24 -3.92 -19.31 19.82
N LEU A 25 -4.15 -18.12 19.26
CA LEU A 25 -4.43 -17.96 17.84
C LEU A 25 -3.23 -18.37 16.98
N LYS A 26 -2.04 -17.86 17.33
CA LYS A 26 -0.78 -18.29 16.71
C LYS A 26 -0.67 -19.82 16.71
N ASP A 27 -0.79 -20.45 17.87
CA ASP A 27 -0.56 -21.88 18.01
C ASP A 27 -1.60 -22.69 17.23
N SER A 28 -2.85 -22.21 17.18
CA SER A 28 -3.93 -22.83 16.39
C SER A 28 -3.65 -22.80 14.88
N ILE A 29 -3.04 -21.73 14.37
CA ILE A 29 -2.66 -21.59 12.96
C ILE A 29 -1.42 -22.46 12.65
N GLU A 30 -0.36 -22.36 13.46
CA GLU A 30 0.89 -23.12 13.24
C GLU A 30 0.67 -24.65 13.25
N GLN A 31 -0.32 -25.14 14.00
CA GLN A 31 -0.65 -26.56 14.04
C GLN A 31 -1.29 -27.10 12.74
N LYS A 32 -1.98 -26.24 11.99
CA LYS A 32 -2.81 -26.64 10.85
C LYS A 32 -2.27 -26.13 9.51
N VAL A 33 -1.34 -25.17 9.54
CA VAL A 33 -0.81 -24.48 8.37
C VAL A 33 0.72 -24.44 8.47
N PRO A 34 1.48 -24.68 7.38
CA PRO A 34 2.94 -24.66 7.38
C PRO A 34 3.49 -23.21 7.43
N LEU A 35 3.13 -22.49 8.49
CA LEU A 35 3.47 -21.10 8.74
C LEU A 35 4.09 -20.99 10.13
N LYS A 36 5.27 -20.38 10.23
CA LYS A 36 5.90 -20.04 11.49
C LYS A 36 5.61 -18.60 11.84
N ILE A 37 4.89 -18.37 12.94
CA ILE A 37 4.45 -17.04 13.36
C ILE A 37 5.24 -16.58 14.57
N ARG A 38 5.86 -15.40 14.48
CA ARG A 38 6.46 -14.72 15.62
C ARG A 38 5.57 -13.57 16.10
N LEU A 39 5.22 -13.57 17.38
CA LEU A 39 4.51 -12.45 17.99
C LEU A 39 5.46 -11.25 18.15
N VAL A 40 5.02 -10.09 17.70
CA VAL A 40 5.74 -8.83 17.80
C VAL A 40 4.77 -7.76 18.27
N SER A 41 5.05 -7.12 19.39
CA SER A 41 4.24 -5.99 19.84
C SER A 41 4.52 -4.75 18.96
N PRO A 42 3.53 -3.86 18.75
CA PRO A 42 3.74 -2.64 17.99
C PRO A 42 4.89 -1.78 18.53
N GLU A 43 5.06 -1.71 19.85
CA GLU A 43 6.14 -0.93 20.47
C GLU A 43 7.52 -1.47 20.08
N LYS A 44 7.66 -2.80 20.07
CA LYS A 44 8.92 -3.45 19.67
C LYS A 44 9.24 -3.21 18.20
N LEU A 45 8.22 -3.23 17.34
CA LEU A 45 8.34 -2.92 15.92
C LEU A 45 8.92 -1.51 15.71
N TYR A 46 8.37 -0.52 16.43
CA TYR A 46 8.76 0.88 16.27
C TYR A 46 10.13 1.20 16.88
N GLN A 47 10.56 0.46 17.89
CA GLN A 47 11.87 0.64 18.52
C GLN A 47 13.02 0.08 17.68
N SER A 48 12.81 -1.06 17.02
CA SER A 48 13.84 -1.67 16.19
C SER A 48 13.23 -2.51 15.07
N ARG A 49 13.24 -1.92 13.87
CA ARG A 49 12.82 -2.58 12.64
C ARG A 49 13.62 -3.87 12.39
N GLU A 50 14.94 -3.84 12.52
CA GLU A 50 15.82 -4.99 12.26
C GLU A 50 15.58 -6.13 13.27
N ALA A 51 15.23 -5.82 14.52
CA ALA A 51 14.83 -6.84 15.49
C ALA A 51 13.41 -7.37 15.25
N ALA A 52 12.59 -6.61 14.54
CA ALA A 52 11.21 -6.94 14.24
C ALA A 52 11.03 -7.66 12.90
N PHE A 53 11.97 -7.55 11.96
CA PHE A 53 11.96 -8.24 10.68
C PHE A 53 13.26 -8.98 10.42
N SER A 54 13.17 -10.29 10.17
CA SER A 54 14.26 -11.07 9.60
C SER A 54 14.17 -11.05 8.07
N HIS A 55 15.28 -11.26 7.36
CA HIS A 55 15.34 -11.24 5.88
C HIS A 55 14.39 -12.25 5.20
N ASP A 56 13.92 -13.25 5.93
CA ASP A 56 13.01 -14.31 5.49
C ASP A 56 11.54 -14.05 5.89
N THR A 57 11.18 -12.84 6.33
CA THR A 57 9.77 -12.54 6.70
C THR A 57 8.91 -12.41 5.45
N ASP A 58 8.11 -13.44 5.16
CA ASP A 58 7.23 -13.52 4.00
C ASP A 58 5.92 -12.73 4.22
N TYR A 59 5.38 -12.78 5.44
CA TYR A 59 4.09 -12.18 5.78
C TYR A 59 4.14 -11.30 7.04
N VAL A 60 3.39 -10.20 7.02
CA VAL A 60 2.97 -9.46 8.21
C VAL A 60 1.48 -9.67 8.43
N ILE A 61 1.12 -10.22 9.57
CA ILE A 61 -0.24 -10.37 10.03
C ILE A 61 -0.52 -9.24 11.01
N ILE A 62 -1.57 -8.47 10.75
CA ILE A 62 -1.93 -7.28 11.52
C ILE A 62 -3.26 -7.52 12.21
N ASP A 63 -3.28 -7.46 13.55
CA ASP A 63 -4.54 -7.43 14.29
C ASP A 63 -5.17 -6.04 14.21
N TYR A 64 -6.12 -5.88 13.27
CA TYR A 64 -6.75 -4.61 12.97
C TYR A 64 -7.50 -4.02 14.17
N SER A 65 -7.97 -4.86 15.10
CA SER A 65 -8.65 -4.38 16.31
C SER A 65 -7.73 -3.62 17.28
N THR A 66 -6.41 -3.79 17.12
CA THR A 66 -5.39 -3.21 18.01
C THR A 66 -4.63 -2.04 17.39
N ILE A 67 -4.85 -1.75 16.11
CA ILE A 67 -4.11 -0.71 15.36
C ILE A 67 -4.97 0.53 15.13
N GLY A 68 -4.63 1.62 15.81
CA GLY A 68 -5.20 2.94 15.58
C GLY A 68 -4.60 3.66 14.36
N LYS A 69 -5.14 4.84 14.03
CA LYS A 69 -4.65 5.64 12.87
C LYS A 69 -3.17 6.01 12.99
N SER A 70 -2.69 6.34 14.18
CA SER A 70 -1.28 6.67 14.45
C SER A 70 -0.36 5.47 14.22
N GLU A 71 -0.82 4.28 14.57
CA GLU A 71 -0.09 3.02 14.45
C GLU A 71 0.01 2.60 12.98
N VAL A 72 -1.06 2.80 12.19
CA VAL A 72 -1.00 2.59 10.73
C VAL A 72 0.10 3.46 10.11
N SER A 73 0.15 4.76 10.41
CA SER A 73 1.18 5.64 9.85
C SER A 73 2.60 5.19 10.21
N ARG A 74 2.83 4.83 11.48
CA ARG A 74 4.14 4.31 11.93
C ARG A 74 4.51 2.99 11.27
N TYR A 75 3.54 2.10 11.09
CA TYR A 75 3.76 0.85 10.37
C TYR A 75 4.20 1.12 8.93
N MET A 76 3.55 2.06 8.24
CA MET A 76 3.92 2.43 6.86
C MET A 76 5.35 2.97 6.79
N GLU A 77 5.76 3.84 7.73
CA GLU A 77 7.14 4.36 7.80
C GLU A 77 8.17 3.23 7.96
N VAL A 78 7.83 2.17 8.71
CA VAL A 78 8.71 1.03 8.92
C VAL A 78 8.81 0.15 7.67
N ILE A 79 7.68 -0.11 7.00
CA ILE A 79 7.61 -0.99 5.82
C ILE A 79 8.22 -0.34 4.57
N GLU A 80 8.08 0.98 4.39
CA GLU A 80 8.64 1.69 3.21
C GLU A 80 10.14 1.48 3.04
N GLY A 81 10.86 1.22 4.13
CA GLY A 81 12.30 0.95 4.06
C GLY A 81 12.69 -0.50 3.79
N ILE A 82 11.74 -1.46 3.73
CA ILE A 82 11.99 -2.90 3.56
C ILE A 82 12.06 -3.25 2.07
N ASP A 83 13.21 -3.78 1.65
CA ASP A 83 13.55 -4.09 0.27
C ASP A 83 12.89 -5.39 -0.24
N HIS A 84 11.99 -5.99 0.53
CA HIS A 84 11.32 -7.25 0.20
C HIS A 84 9.80 -7.08 0.12
N TYR A 85 9.19 -7.81 -0.82
CA TYR A 85 7.75 -7.83 -1.09
C TYR A 85 7.01 -8.62 0.00
N THR A 86 7.10 -8.17 1.25
CA THR A 86 6.41 -8.79 2.38
C THR A 86 4.92 -8.57 2.23
N LYS A 87 4.16 -9.67 2.22
CA LYS A 87 2.71 -9.67 2.03
C LYS A 87 2.00 -9.34 3.34
N GLU A 88 0.87 -8.63 3.25
CA GLU A 88 0.12 -8.16 4.41
C GLU A 88 -1.19 -8.93 4.55
N ILE A 89 -1.54 -9.28 5.78
CA ILE A 89 -2.80 -9.97 6.12
C ILE A 89 -3.44 -9.24 7.29
N LEU A 90 -4.71 -8.87 7.17
CA LEU A 90 -5.47 -8.27 8.26
C LEU A 90 -6.30 -9.32 9.00
N LEU A 91 -6.25 -9.29 10.32
CA LEU A 91 -7.13 -10.05 11.22
C LEU A 91 -8.08 -9.09 11.95
N ASN A 92 -9.21 -9.62 12.40
CA ASN A 92 -10.21 -8.89 13.19
C ASN A 92 -10.66 -7.57 12.52
N ALA A 93 -10.72 -7.56 11.20
CA ALA A 93 -11.24 -6.41 10.47
C ALA A 93 -12.76 -6.31 10.68
N PRO A 94 -13.34 -5.11 10.82
CA PRO A 94 -14.78 -4.97 10.90
C PRO A 94 -15.43 -5.36 9.56
N ALA A 95 -16.58 -6.03 9.60
CA ALA A 95 -17.29 -6.52 8.41
C ALA A 95 -17.62 -5.42 7.37
N ASN A 96 -17.71 -4.17 7.80
CA ASN A 96 -18.01 -3.01 6.96
C ASN A 96 -16.78 -2.18 6.57
N ILE A 97 -15.57 -2.72 6.71
CA ILE A 97 -14.34 -2.03 6.30
C ILE A 97 -14.42 -1.61 4.82
N GLY A 98 -14.23 -0.32 4.55
CA GLY A 98 -14.35 0.23 3.20
C GLY A 98 -13.05 0.05 2.41
N HIS A 99 -13.15 -0.05 1.07
CA HIS A 99 -11.97 -0.18 0.20
C HIS A 99 -10.92 0.92 0.42
N ALA A 100 -11.31 2.15 0.76
CA ALA A 100 -10.38 3.25 0.98
C ALA A 100 -9.39 3.00 2.13
N GLU A 101 -9.83 2.28 3.17
CA GLU A 101 -8.95 1.84 4.26
C GLU A 101 -8.01 0.72 3.80
N MET A 102 -8.47 -0.14 2.88
CA MET A 102 -7.69 -1.23 2.32
C MET A 102 -6.58 -0.77 1.39
N LEU A 103 -6.77 0.35 0.69
CA LEU A 103 -5.76 0.94 -0.19
C LEU A 103 -4.49 1.42 0.55
N LYS A 104 -4.52 1.50 1.89
CA LYS A 104 -3.34 1.84 2.70
C LYS A 104 -2.33 0.68 2.72
N TRP A 105 -2.81 -0.54 2.68
CA TRP A 105 -2.03 -1.77 2.78
C TRP A 105 -1.61 -2.20 1.36
N GLN A 106 -0.39 -1.85 0.98
CA GLN A 106 0.07 -1.95 -0.42
C GLN A 106 0.24 -3.40 -0.88
N ASN A 107 0.62 -4.30 0.02
CA ASN A 107 0.90 -5.70 -0.27
C ASN A 107 -0.17 -6.62 0.34
N LEU A 108 -1.39 -6.11 0.50
CA LEU A 108 -2.51 -6.82 1.11
C LEU A 108 -2.96 -8.02 0.27
N VAL A 109 -2.86 -9.21 0.87
CA VAL A 109 -3.26 -10.48 0.24
C VAL A 109 -4.42 -11.17 0.96
N GLY A 110 -4.68 -10.81 2.22
CA GLY A 110 -5.68 -11.47 3.04
C GLY A 110 -6.41 -10.51 3.99
N VAL A 111 -7.71 -10.67 4.12
CA VAL A 111 -8.54 -9.98 5.12
C VAL A 111 -9.45 -11.01 5.80
N PHE A 112 -9.31 -11.11 7.11
CA PHE A 112 -10.20 -11.86 7.99
C PHE A 112 -10.97 -10.90 8.88
N TYR A 113 -12.25 -11.20 9.06
CA TYR A 113 -13.18 -10.37 9.80
C TYR A 113 -13.28 -10.80 11.27
N ASP A 114 -13.73 -9.88 12.13
CA ASP A 114 -13.98 -10.11 13.56
C ASP A 114 -14.96 -11.26 13.89
N SER A 115 -15.73 -11.69 12.89
CA SER A 115 -16.73 -12.76 12.97
C SER A 115 -16.24 -14.08 12.37
N ASP A 116 -15.03 -14.12 11.79
CA ASP A 116 -14.49 -15.34 11.19
C ASP A 116 -14.08 -16.36 12.26
N THR A 117 -14.34 -17.63 11.99
CA THR A 117 -13.96 -18.74 12.87
C THR A 117 -12.51 -19.18 12.61
N ILE A 118 -11.92 -19.92 13.56
CA ILE A 118 -10.57 -20.49 13.40
C ILE A 118 -10.48 -21.37 12.13
N ASP A 119 -11.51 -22.13 11.80
CA ASP A 119 -11.48 -22.98 10.59
C ASP A 119 -11.51 -22.14 9.31
N THR A 120 -12.23 -21.01 9.30
CA THR A 120 -12.16 -20.03 8.21
C THR A 120 -10.75 -19.45 8.10
N LEU A 121 -10.11 -19.11 9.22
CA LEU A 121 -8.74 -18.61 9.25
C LEU A 121 -7.78 -19.65 8.66
N VAL A 122 -7.82 -20.89 9.14
CA VAL A 122 -6.95 -21.98 8.67
C VAL A 122 -7.09 -22.21 7.17
N ASN A 123 -8.32 -22.28 6.67
CA ASN A 123 -8.58 -22.44 5.24
C ASN A 123 -8.03 -21.23 4.45
N GLY A 124 -8.31 -20.01 4.91
CA GLY A 124 -7.85 -18.80 4.25
C GLY A 124 -6.33 -18.66 4.24
N PHE A 125 -5.64 -18.94 5.35
CA PHE A 125 -4.18 -18.96 5.38
C PHE A 125 -3.62 -20.03 4.44
N GLY A 126 -4.20 -21.23 4.38
CA GLY A 126 -3.82 -22.25 3.41
C GLY A 126 -3.87 -21.73 1.97
N ARG A 127 -4.97 -21.06 1.59
CA ARG A 127 -5.14 -20.43 0.26
C ARG A 127 -4.12 -19.33 0.00
N ILE A 128 -3.86 -18.47 0.98
CA ILE A 128 -2.87 -17.39 0.88
C ILE A 128 -1.47 -17.96 0.64
N LEU A 129 -1.11 -19.04 1.35
CA LEU A 129 0.19 -19.71 1.18
C LEU A 129 0.35 -20.37 -0.19
N ASP A 130 -0.75 -20.84 -0.78
CA ASP A 130 -0.77 -21.34 -2.16
C ASP A 130 -0.79 -20.19 -3.21
N GLY A 131 -0.70 -18.92 -2.77
CA GLY A 131 -0.58 -17.75 -3.62
C GLY A 131 -1.92 -17.10 -4.01
N GLU A 132 -3.04 -17.53 -3.43
CA GLU A 132 -4.35 -16.95 -3.68
C GLU A 132 -4.62 -15.71 -2.81
N LEU A 133 -5.57 -14.86 -3.24
CA LEU A 133 -6.08 -13.77 -2.41
C LEU A 133 -7.23 -14.27 -1.51
N TRP A 134 -7.26 -13.84 -0.26
CA TRP A 134 -8.36 -14.12 0.66
C TRP A 134 -9.11 -12.84 1.02
N MET A 135 -10.15 -12.53 0.26
CA MET A 135 -10.96 -11.32 0.46
C MET A 135 -12.40 -11.54 0.04
N SER A 136 -13.34 -10.76 0.59
CA SER A 136 -14.71 -10.78 0.11
C SER A 136 -14.79 -10.31 -1.35
N ARG A 137 -15.71 -10.91 -2.13
CA ARG A 137 -15.92 -10.54 -3.54
C ARG A 137 -16.24 -9.05 -3.71
N LYS A 138 -16.97 -8.47 -2.75
CA LYS A 138 -17.29 -7.05 -2.71
C LYS A 138 -16.01 -6.20 -2.64
N LEU A 139 -15.08 -6.57 -1.76
CA LEU A 139 -13.85 -5.82 -1.59
C LEU A 139 -12.96 -5.90 -2.85
N VAL A 140 -12.82 -7.10 -3.43
CA VAL A 140 -12.10 -7.29 -4.70
C VAL A 140 -12.73 -6.44 -5.82
N TYR A 141 -14.07 -6.44 -5.91
CA TYR A 141 -14.80 -5.60 -6.87
C TYR A 141 -14.49 -4.11 -6.67
N GLU A 142 -14.56 -3.60 -5.44
CA GLU A 142 -14.28 -2.20 -5.14
C GLU A 142 -12.84 -1.82 -5.49
N TYR A 143 -11.87 -2.69 -5.18
CA TYR A 143 -10.46 -2.50 -5.51
C TYR A 143 -10.23 -2.44 -7.02
N VAL A 144 -10.71 -3.46 -7.76
CA VAL A 144 -10.62 -3.51 -9.23
C VAL A 144 -11.31 -2.29 -9.86
N HIS A 145 -12.50 -1.95 -9.39
CA HIS A 145 -13.24 -0.80 -9.89
C HIS A 145 -12.49 0.53 -9.64
N PHE A 146 -11.91 0.72 -8.45
CA PHE A 146 -11.10 1.89 -8.11
C PHE A 146 -9.92 2.04 -9.07
N TYR A 147 -9.09 1.01 -9.22
CA TYR A 147 -7.92 1.07 -10.11
C TYR A 147 -8.31 1.15 -11.58
N ARG A 148 -9.37 0.48 -12.03
CA ARG A 148 -9.86 0.61 -13.41
C ARG A 148 -10.31 2.04 -13.70
N ARG A 149 -11.00 2.72 -12.78
CA ARG A 149 -11.37 4.13 -12.97
C ARG A 149 -10.14 5.03 -13.03
N ARG A 150 -9.09 4.70 -12.28
CA ARG A 150 -7.84 5.46 -12.24
C ARG A 150 -6.94 5.21 -13.44
N GLN A 151 -6.82 3.97 -13.91
CA GLN A 151 -6.11 3.59 -15.13
C GLN A 151 -6.88 4.04 -16.39
N CYS A 152 -8.21 4.05 -16.34
CA CYS A 152 -9.05 4.67 -17.35
C CYS A 152 -9.18 6.20 -17.18
N ALA A 153 -8.49 6.81 -16.21
CA ALA A 153 -8.21 8.25 -16.25
C ALA A 153 -7.20 8.45 -17.38
N LYS A 154 -7.72 8.38 -18.62
CA LYS A 154 -6.97 8.72 -19.82
C LYS A 154 -6.28 10.04 -19.54
N THR A 155 -4.98 10.09 -19.75
CA THR A 155 -4.21 11.34 -19.74
C THR A 155 -5.03 12.38 -20.48
N SER A 156 -5.44 13.42 -19.75
CA SER A 156 -6.43 14.36 -20.24
C SER A 156 -5.96 14.92 -21.60
N PRO A 157 -6.84 15.10 -22.60
CA PRO A 157 -6.46 15.75 -23.85
C PRO A 157 -5.88 17.16 -23.63
N TYR A 158 -6.12 17.76 -22.47
CA TYR A 158 -5.48 19.01 -22.06
C TYR A 158 -4.04 18.81 -21.58
N TYR A 159 -3.72 17.67 -20.96
CA TYR A 159 -2.35 17.31 -20.58
C TYR A 159 -1.48 17.03 -21.81
N THR A 160 -2.02 16.31 -22.80
CA THR A 160 -1.31 16.02 -24.06
C THR A 160 -1.04 17.27 -24.89
N LYS A 161 -1.75 18.38 -24.64
CA LYS A 161 -1.54 19.70 -25.27
C LYS A 161 -0.49 20.56 -24.56
N LEU A 162 -0.01 20.14 -23.38
CA LEU A 162 1.10 20.78 -22.72
C LEU A 162 2.41 20.50 -23.48
N THR A 163 3.33 21.44 -23.47
CA THR A 163 4.69 21.20 -23.96
C THR A 163 5.40 20.22 -23.02
N LYS A 164 6.46 19.55 -23.49
CA LYS A 164 7.25 18.64 -22.65
C LYS A 164 7.71 19.30 -21.34
N ARG A 165 8.09 20.58 -21.39
CA ARG A 165 8.54 21.33 -20.21
C ARG A 165 7.39 21.62 -19.24
N GLU A 166 6.22 21.99 -19.76
CA GLU A 166 5.02 22.17 -18.94
C GLU A 166 4.54 20.85 -18.31
N GLN A 167 4.67 19.73 -19.03
CA GLN A 167 4.35 18.39 -18.50
C GLN A 167 5.27 18.01 -17.34
N GLN A 168 6.59 18.22 -17.48
CA GLN A 168 7.57 17.99 -16.41
C GLN A 168 7.22 18.81 -15.15
N ILE A 169 6.93 20.09 -15.33
CA ILE A 169 6.60 21.00 -14.22
C ILE A 169 5.26 20.63 -13.56
N ILE A 170 4.24 20.27 -14.36
CA ILE A 170 2.92 19.88 -13.84
C ILE A 170 2.99 18.53 -13.10
N LYS A 171 3.88 17.60 -13.50
CA LYS A 171 4.13 16.35 -12.76
C LYS A 171 4.72 16.62 -11.39
N LEU A 172 5.86 17.32 -11.33
CA LEU A 172 6.51 17.66 -10.06
C LEU A 172 5.60 18.48 -9.14
N LEU A 173 4.78 19.38 -9.72
CA LEU A 173 3.73 20.06 -8.96
C LEU A 173 2.73 19.07 -8.37
N GLY A 174 2.28 18.07 -9.13
CA GLY A 174 1.35 17.02 -8.68
C GLY A 174 1.87 16.22 -7.48
N ASP A 175 3.18 16.05 -7.40
CA ASP A 175 3.89 15.38 -6.30
C ASP A 175 4.04 16.29 -5.06
N GLY A 176 3.62 17.56 -5.17
CA GLY A 176 3.64 18.54 -4.09
C GLY A 176 4.81 19.52 -4.12
N ALA A 177 5.78 19.35 -5.03
CA ALA A 177 7.00 20.14 -5.07
C ALA A 177 6.74 21.65 -5.23
N SER A 178 7.37 22.46 -4.38
CA SER A 178 7.40 23.91 -4.43
C SER A 178 8.07 24.42 -5.71
N ASN A 179 7.88 25.70 -6.05
CA ASN A 179 8.48 26.26 -7.26
C ASN A 179 10.01 26.25 -7.22
N THR A 180 10.60 26.37 -6.03
CA THR A 180 12.04 26.28 -5.79
C THR A 180 12.53 24.85 -6.01
N GLU A 181 11.88 23.84 -5.42
CA GLU A 181 12.24 22.43 -5.62
C GLU A 181 12.11 22.01 -7.09
N ILE A 182 11.07 22.48 -7.79
CA ILE A 182 10.91 22.26 -9.24
C ILE A 182 12.03 22.92 -10.04
N ALA A 183 12.41 24.15 -9.65
CA ALA A 183 13.47 24.90 -10.31
C ALA A 183 14.82 24.18 -10.17
N ASP A 184 15.13 23.71 -8.96
CA ASP A 184 16.35 22.96 -8.64
C ASP A 184 16.38 21.62 -9.39
N THR A 185 15.29 20.85 -9.33
CA THR A 185 15.17 19.54 -10.01
C THR A 185 15.35 19.66 -11.52
N LEU A 186 14.86 20.75 -12.10
CA LEU A 186 14.86 20.95 -13.54
C LEU A 186 15.98 21.88 -14.02
N PHE A 187 16.91 22.28 -13.14
CA PHE A 187 18.02 23.18 -13.41
C PHE A 187 17.62 24.48 -14.13
N VAL A 188 16.58 25.15 -13.64
CA VAL A 188 16.09 26.45 -14.15
C VAL A 188 15.82 27.42 -13.01
N SER A 189 15.52 28.69 -13.31
CA SER A 189 15.13 29.67 -12.30
C SER A 189 13.68 29.50 -11.85
N GLU A 190 13.39 29.87 -10.60
CA GLU A 190 12.02 29.87 -10.06
C GLU A 190 11.05 30.72 -10.91
N ASN A 191 11.54 31.83 -11.48
CA ASN A 191 10.78 32.68 -12.39
C ASN A 191 10.40 31.95 -13.68
N THR A 192 11.29 31.08 -14.19
CA THR A 192 11.01 30.24 -15.36
C THR A 192 9.91 29.23 -15.04
N VAL A 193 9.94 28.63 -13.84
CA VAL A 193 8.88 27.73 -13.37
C VAL A 193 7.54 28.46 -13.27
N LYS A 194 7.50 29.66 -12.67
CA LYS A 194 6.29 30.49 -12.59
C LYS A 194 5.68 30.78 -13.97
N ALA A 195 6.51 31.12 -14.95
CA ALA A 195 6.06 31.39 -16.32
C ALA A 195 5.46 30.14 -16.98
N HIS A 196 6.11 28.98 -16.85
CA HIS A 196 5.56 27.72 -17.37
C HIS A 196 4.28 27.30 -16.66
N LEU A 197 4.19 27.47 -15.33
CA LEU A 197 2.97 27.18 -14.57
C LEU A 197 1.80 28.06 -15.01
N HIS A 198 2.04 29.35 -15.24
CA HIS A 198 1.01 30.25 -15.76
C HIS A 198 0.45 29.77 -17.11
N ASN A 199 1.33 29.42 -18.04
CA ASN A 199 0.94 28.90 -19.36
C ASN A 199 0.23 27.55 -19.27
N ALA A 200 0.73 26.64 -18.44
CA ALA A 200 0.13 25.34 -18.20
C ALA A 200 -1.28 25.49 -17.58
N PHE A 201 -1.46 26.36 -16.59
CA PHE A 201 -2.75 26.59 -15.92
C PHE A 201 -3.81 27.08 -16.90
N LYS A 202 -3.44 27.97 -17.83
CA LYS A 202 -4.33 28.42 -18.90
C LYS A 202 -4.75 27.27 -19.83
N LYS A 203 -3.81 26.38 -20.16
CA LYS A 203 -4.07 25.22 -21.04
C LYS A 203 -4.93 24.14 -20.39
N ILE A 204 -4.72 23.86 -19.11
CA ILE A 204 -5.52 22.88 -18.33
C ILE A 204 -6.76 23.48 -17.67
N LYS A 205 -7.01 24.78 -17.87
CA LYS A 205 -8.19 25.53 -17.40
C LYS A 205 -8.37 25.53 -15.88
N VAL A 206 -7.27 25.68 -15.13
CA VAL A 206 -7.29 25.83 -13.67
C VAL A 206 -6.90 27.25 -13.27
N LYS A 207 -7.42 27.72 -12.14
CA LYS A 207 -7.21 29.12 -11.70
C LYS A 207 -6.11 29.28 -10.66
N ASN A 208 -5.78 28.23 -9.92
CA ASN A 208 -4.81 28.29 -8.84
C ASN A 208 -4.07 26.96 -8.65
N ARG A 209 -3.00 27.00 -7.87
CA ARG A 209 -2.13 25.85 -7.60
C ARG A 209 -2.88 24.68 -6.97
N LEU A 210 -3.82 24.93 -6.06
CA LEU A 210 -4.62 23.86 -5.44
C LEU A 210 -5.51 23.16 -6.48
N GLN A 211 -6.15 23.91 -7.38
CA GLN A 211 -6.90 23.33 -8.49
C GLN A 211 -6.00 22.57 -9.44
N ALA A 212 -4.79 23.05 -9.72
CA ALA A 212 -3.81 22.33 -10.52
C ALA A 212 -3.41 20.99 -9.85
N LEU A 213 -3.13 20.99 -8.55
CA LEU A 213 -2.83 19.78 -7.76
C LEU A 213 -3.94 18.73 -7.87
N LEU A 214 -5.19 19.15 -7.61
CA LEU A 214 -6.36 18.27 -7.70
C LEU A 214 -6.60 17.80 -9.14
N TRP A 215 -6.35 18.66 -10.11
CA TRP A 215 -6.47 18.32 -11.51
C TRP A 215 -5.47 17.22 -11.90
N VAL A 216 -4.19 17.37 -11.53
CA VAL A 216 -3.14 16.39 -11.84
C VAL A 216 -3.49 15.00 -11.31
N LYS A 217 -3.90 14.91 -10.03
CA LYS A 217 -4.29 13.64 -9.38
C LYS A 217 -5.38 12.86 -10.13
N ASN A 218 -6.21 13.55 -10.91
CA ASN A 218 -7.35 12.97 -11.62
C ASN A 218 -7.15 12.89 -13.15
N ASN A 219 -6.13 13.53 -13.71
CA ASN A 219 -5.99 13.75 -15.16
C ASN A 219 -4.62 13.38 -15.74
N VAL A 220 -3.66 13.00 -14.90
CA VAL A 220 -2.33 12.55 -15.30
C VAL A 220 -2.15 11.13 -14.78
N ALA A 221 -1.99 10.17 -15.69
CA ALA A 221 -1.76 8.78 -15.32
C ALA A 221 -0.40 8.63 -14.64
N THR A 222 -0.37 7.97 -13.47
CA THR A 222 0.83 7.66 -12.68
C THR A 222 1.72 6.58 -13.34
N SER A 223 1.54 6.28 -14.63
CA SER A 223 2.26 5.19 -15.33
C SER A 223 3.49 5.65 -16.11
N GLU A 224 4.06 6.80 -15.79
CA GLU A 224 5.39 7.23 -16.31
C GLU A 224 6.43 7.37 -15.18
N PHE A 225 6.25 6.64 -14.06
CA PHE A 225 7.17 6.62 -12.91
C PHE A 225 8.22 5.49 -12.97
N VAL A 226 8.33 4.77 -14.08
CA VAL A 226 9.43 3.83 -14.31
C VAL A 226 9.95 4.02 -15.73
N GLN A 227 10.92 4.91 -15.88
CA GLN A 227 12.07 4.77 -16.79
C GLN A 227 12.91 6.06 -16.72
N GLN A 228 13.90 6.05 -15.81
CA GLN A 228 15.32 6.21 -16.12
C GLN A 228 16.14 5.82 -14.90
#